data_AF-A0A2M8D439-F1
#
_entry.id   AF-A0A2M8D439-F1
#
_cell.length_a   1.000
_cell.length_b   1.000
_cell.length_c   1.000
_cell.angle_alpha   90.00
_cell.angle_beta   90.00
_cell.angle_gamma   90.00
#
_symmetry.space_group_name_H-M   'P 1'
#
loop_
_entity.id
_entity.type
_entity.pdbx_description
1 polymer ?
#
loop_
_entity_poly.entity_id
_entity_poly.type
_entity_poly.pdbx_seq_one_letter_code
_entity_poly.pdbx_strand_id
1 'polypeptide(L)'
;MELKILGTGCPKCIKLEERTRQAAEELGIDYTIEKVTDIQDIMSYGVMMTPGLVVNGEVKVTGKVPMVKDIQGILKGRGIGHAFNRITVVEKWVRRATAVIFIAVGIYYIYLYLLQSLMTDL
;
A
#
# COMPACT_ATOMS: atom_id res chain seq x y z
N MET A 1 -4.75 4.69 -18.65
CA MET A 1 -4.83 4.49 -17.18
C MET A 1 -4.23 3.14 -16.85
N GLU A 2 -3.26 3.06 -15.94
CA GLU A 2 -2.62 1.80 -15.61
C GLU A 2 -3.39 1.08 -14.50
N LEU A 3 -3.84 -0.14 -14.76
CA LEU A 3 -4.59 -0.97 -13.83
C LEU A 3 -3.80 -2.25 -13.60
N LYS A 4 -3.38 -2.51 -12.36
CA LYS A 4 -2.67 -3.76 -12.03
C LYS A 4 -3.52 -4.62 -11.11
N ILE A 5 -3.72 -5.87 -11.48
CA ILE A 5 -4.41 -6.87 -10.68
C ILE A 5 -3.36 -7.69 -9.95
N LEU A 6 -3.31 -7.56 -8.63
CA LEU A 6 -2.41 -8.28 -7.76
C LEU A 6 -3.08 -9.59 -7.33
N GLY A 7 -2.59 -10.73 -7.83
CA GLY A 7 -3.10 -12.02 -7.38
C GLY A 7 -2.56 -13.22 -8.14
N THR A 8 -2.38 -14.31 -7.40
CA THR A 8 -1.85 -15.60 -7.87
C THR A 8 -2.85 -16.44 -8.68
N GLY A 9 -3.89 -15.81 -9.28
CA GLY A 9 -4.86 -16.50 -10.13
C GLY A 9 -6.07 -17.10 -9.40
N CYS A 10 -6.37 -16.63 -8.18
CA CYS A 10 -7.56 -17.06 -7.44
C CYS A 10 -8.89 -16.72 -8.17
N PRO A 11 -9.98 -17.47 -7.97
CA PRO A 11 -11.27 -17.18 -8.63
C PRO A 11 -11.84 -15.79 -8.27
N LYS A 12 -11.49 -15.27 -7.09
CA LYS A 12 -11.82 -13.89 -6.69
C LYS A 12 -11.02 -12.85 -7.48
N CYS A 13 -9.77 -13.16 -7.84
CA CYS A 13 -8.85 -12.32 -8.59
C CYS A 13 -9.37 -12.14 -10.03
N ILE A 14 -9.85 -13.23 -10.65
CA ILE A 14 -10.45 -13.22 -11.99
C ILE A 14 -11.73 -12.37 -12.00
N LYS A 15 -12.62 -12.55 -11.01
CA LYS A 15 -13.83 -11.73 -10.87
C LYS A 15 -13.52 -10.24 -10.70
N LEU A 16 -12.42 -9.91 -10.03
CA LEU A 16 -11.99 -8.52 -9.87
C LEU A 16 -11.52 -7.94 -11.20
N GLU A 17 -10.74 -8.69 -11.97
CA GLU A 17 -10.28 -8.30 -13.31
C GLU A 17 -11.48 -8.03 -14.25
N GLU A 18 -12.43 -8.97 -14.31
CA GLU A 18 -13.63 -8.86 -15.15
C GLU A 18 -14.47 -7.62 -14.80
N ARG A 19 -14.73 -7.39 -13.51
CA ARG A 19 -15.47 -6.20 -13.05
C ARG A 19 -14.71 -4.90 -13.31
N THR A 20 -13.39 -4.95 -13.23
CA THR A 20 -12.53 -3.78 -13.50
C THR A 20 -12.53 -3.45 -14.99
N ARG A 21 -12.44 -4.47 -15.85
CA ARG A 21 -12.57 -4.33 -17.30
C ARG A 21 -13.91 -3.71 -17.67
N GLN A 22 -15.00 -4.29 -17.15
CA GLN A 22 -16.35 -3.78 -17.38
C GLN A 22 -16.52 -2.33 -16.90
N ALA A 23 -16.02 -2.00 -15.70
CA ALA A 23 -16.07 -0.65 -15.17
C ALA A 23 -15.31 0.35 -16.06
N ALA A 24 -14.16 -0.03 -16.60
CA ALA A 24 -13.34 0.83 -17.44
C ALA A 24 -13.94 1.01 -18.86
N GLU A 25 -14.52 -0.05 -19.44
CA GLU A 25 -15.26 0.01 -20.70
C GLU A 25 -16.51 0.89 -20.60
N GLU A 26 -17.31 0.73 -19.53
CA GLU A 26 -18.48 1.58 -19.28
C GLU A 26 -18.12 3.06 -19.06
N LEU A 27 -16.87 3.33 -18.63
CA LEU A 27 -16.35 4.68 -18.48
C LEU A 27 -15.74 5.26 -19.76
N GLY A 28 -15.53 4.44 -20.80
CA GLY A 28 -14.92 4.84 -22.06
C GLY A 28 -13.51 5.41 -21.90
N ILE A 29 -12.77 4.95 -20.89
CA ILE A 29 -11.40 5.41 -20.63
C ILE A 29 -10.38 4.45 -21.25
N ASP A 30 -9.27 4.99 -21.74
CA ASP A 30 -8.14 4.17 -22.15
C ASP A 30 -7.47 3.56 -20.92
N TYR A 31 -7.36 2.24 -20.88
CA TYR A 31 -6.79 1.50 -19.75
C TYR A 31 -5.86 0.38 -20.20
N THR A 32 -4.90 0.04 -19.34
CA THR A 32 -3.97 -1.08 -19.53
C THR A 32 -4.08 -1.98 -18.31
N ILE A 33 -4.52 -3.22 -18.48
CA ILE A 33 -4.60 -4.21 -17.39
C ILE A 33 -3.33 -5.07 -17.41
N GLU A 34 -2.59 -5.02 -16.31
CA GLU A 34 -1.43 -5.89 -16.05
C GLU A 34 -1.75 -6.84 -14.89
N LYS A 35 -1.49 -8.14 -15.07
CA LYS A 35 -1.70 -9.13 -14.01
C LYS A 35 -0.36 -9.44 -13.34
N VAL A 36 -0.23 -9.02 -12.10
CA VAL A 36 0.97 -9.28 -11.29
C VAL A 36 0.73 -10.56 -10.51
N THR A 37 1.45 -11.61 -10.88
CA THR A 37 1.43 -12.91 -10.21
C THR A 37 2.61 -13.09 -9.25
N ASP A 38 3.66 -12.29 -9.39
CA ASP A 38 4.85 -12.38 -8.56
C ASP A 38 4.56 -11.90 -7.13
N ILE A 39 4.87 -12.74 -6.15
CA ILE A 39 4.66 -12.46 -4.74
C ILE A 39 5.55 -11.29 -4.28
N GLN A 40 6.77 -11.19 -4.80
CA GLN A 40 7.74 -10.14 -4.44
C GLN A 40 7.20 -8.77 -4.89
N ASP A 41 6.66 -8.69 -6.10
CA ASP A 41 6.01 -7.48 -6.59
C ASP A 41 4.79 -7.13 -5.74
N ILE A 42 3.92 -8.08 -5.43
CA ILE A 42 2.74 -7.85 -4.57
C ILE A 42 3.14 -7.31 -3.20
N MET A 43 4.19 -7.87 -2.59
CA MET A 43 4.74 -7.40 -1.31
C MET A 43 5.35 -6.00 -1.42
N SER A 44 5.97 -5.65 -2.55
CA SER A 44 6.51 -4.31 -2.80
C SER A 44 5.41 -3.24 -2.76
N TYR A 45 4.21 -3.57 -3.22
CA TYR A 45 3.02 -2.72 -3.12
C TYR A 45 2.45 -2.64 -1.69
N GLY A 46 2.97 -3.42 -0.74
CA GLY A 46 2.53 -3.43 0.65
C GLY A 46 1.20 -4.15 0.86
N VAL A 47 0.79 -5.02 -0.08
CA VAL A 47 -0.46 -5.77 0.02
C VAL A 47 -0.21 -7.09 0.73
N MET A 48 -0.72 -7.21 1.96
CA MET A 48 -0.66 -8.49 2.71
C MET A 48 -1.77 -9.48 2.31
N MET A 49 -2.89 -8.98 1.77
CA MET A 49 -4.03 -9.80 1.37
C MET A 49 -4.41 -9.58 -0.08
N THR A 50 -4.15 -10.59 -0.90
CA THR A 50 -4.66 -10.71 -2.27
C THR A 50 -6.11 -11.22 -2.26
N PRO A 51 -7.00 -10.76 -3.16
CA PRO A 51 -6.74 -9.97 -4.38
C PRO A 51 -6.58 -8.47 -4.13
N GLY A 52 -5.78 -7.79 -4.95
CA GLY A 52 -5.60 -6.34 -4.91
C GLY A 52 -5.79 -5.66 -6.28
N LEU A 53 -6.29 -4.43 -6.28
CA LEU A 53 -6.38 -3.56 -7.46
C LEU A 53 -5.50 -2.33 -7.24
N VAL A 54 -4.57 -2.12 -8.16
CA VAL A 54 -3.70 -0.95 -8.25
C VAL A 54 -4.17 -0.10 -9.42
N VAL A 55 -4.28 1.21 -9.22
CA VAL A 55 -4.66 2.20 -10.24
C VAL A 55 -3.58 3.27 -10.26
N ASN A 56 -2.91 3.46 -11.41
CA ASN A 56 -1.81 4.41 -11.60
C ASN A 56 -0.70 4.26 -10.53
N GLY A 57 -0.30 3.02 -10.24
CA GLY A 57 0.73 2.71 -9.24
C GLY A 57 0.27 2.76 -7.78
N GLU A 58 -0.98 3.17 -7.50
CA GLU A 58 -1.52 3.21 -6.14
C GLU A 58 -2.50 2.06 -5.86
N VAL A 59 -2.32 1.37 -4.73
CA VAL A 59 -3.26 0.34 -4.28
C VAL A 59 -4.57 0.99 -3.81
N LYS A 60 -5.68 0.67 -4.48
CA LYS A 60 -7.03 1.18 -4.13
C LYS A 60 -7.91 0.15 -3.44
N VAL A 61 -7.66 -1.14 -3.68
CA VAL A 61 -8.45 -2.25 -3.13
C VAL A 61 -7.53 -3.37 -2.72
N THR A 62 -7.79 -3.98 -1.56
CA THR A 62 -7.09 -5.18 -1.06
C THR A 62 -8.08 -6.11 -0.36
N GLY A 63 -7.93 -7.42 -0.53
CA GLY A 63 -8.65 -8.46 0.22
C GLY A 63 -10.14 -8.59 -0.08
N LYS A 64 -10.73 -7.74 -0.95
CA LYS A 64 -12.15 -7.77 -1.32
C LYS A 64 -12.38 -7.49 -2.80
N VAL A 65 -13.51 -7.97 -3.31
CA VAL A 65 -13.94 -7.76 -4.70
C VAL A 65 -15.14 -6.81 -4.70
N PRO A 66 -14.94 -5.49 -4.86
CA PRO A 66 -16.03 -4.50 -4.91
C PRO A 66 -16.96 -4.70 -6.12
N MET A 67 -18.12 -4.04 -6.09
CA MET A 67 -19.05 -4.05 -7.23
C MET A 67 -18.53 -3.13 -8.36
N VAL A 68 -19.03 -3.32 -9.58
CA VAL A 68 -18.65 -2.53 -10.76
C VAL A 68 -18.83 -1.02 -10.51
N LYS A 69 -19.94 -0.61 -9.90
CA LYS A 69 -20.21 0.80 -9.52
C LYS A 69 -19.15 1.40 -8.60
N ASP A 70 -18.67 0.63 -7.63
CA ASP A 70 -17.63 1.10 -6.70
C ASP A 70 -16.29 1.26 -7.43
N ILE A 71 -15.97 0.32 -8.34
CA ILE A 71 -14.76 0.39 -9.16
C ILE A 71 -14.83 1.61 -10.08
N GLN A 72 -15.98 1.90 -10.70
CA GLN A 72 -16.17 3.12 -11.47
C GLN A 72 -15.94 4.37 -10.62
N GLY A 73 -16.41 4.37 -9.37
CA GLY A 73 -16.15 5.45 -8.41
C GLY A 73 -14.66 5.61 -8.10
N ILE A 74 -13.91 4.51 -7.97
CA ILE A 74 -12.46 4.52 -7.77
C ILE A 74 -11.74 5.08 -9.01
N LEU A 75 -12.12 4.63 -10.21
CA LEU A 75 -11.54 5.08 -11.49
C LEU A 75 -11.83 6.56 -11.77
N LYS A 76 -13.01 7.06 -11.38
CA LYS A 76 -13.40 8.48 -11.45
C LYS A 76 -12.78 9.35 -10.34
N GLY A 77 -12.00 8.78 -9.42
CA GLY A 77 -11.39 9.50 -8.29
C GLY A 77 -12.37 9.94 -7.20
N ARG A 78 -13.58 9.36 -7.13
CA ARG A 78 -14.69 9.82 -6.28
C ARG A 78 -15.10 8.84 -5.17
N GLY A 79 -14.24 7.90 -4.77
CA GLY A 79 -14.59 6.87 -3.78
C GLY A 79 -13.45 6.45 -2.85
N ILE A 80 -13.83 6.08 -1.61
CA ILE A 80 -13.23 5.36 -0.45
C ILE A 80 -11.70 5.11 -0.42
N GLY A 81 -11.02 4.91 -1.55
CA GLY A 81 -9.57 4.75 -1.64
C GLY A 81 -8.77 5.90 -1.03
N HIS A 82 -9.31 7.13 -0.98
CA HIS A 82 -8.64 8.26 -0.34
C HIS A 82 -8.51 8.10 1.19
N ALA A 83 -9.44 7.38 1.82
CA ALA A 83 -9.39 7.06 3.25
C ALA A 83 -8.45 5.89 3.53
N PHE A 84 -8.49 4.84 2.71
CA PHE A 84 -7.58 3.69 2.84
C PHE A 84 -6.11 4.07 2.59
N ASN A 85 -5.84 4.94 1.60
CA ASN A 85 -4.49 5.41 1.30
C ASN A 85 -3.88 6.26 2.43
N ARG A 86 -4.69 7.03 3.17
CA ARG A 86 -4.18 7.77 4.34
C ARG A 86 -3.66 6.84 5.42
N ILE A 87 -4.29 5.67 5.62
CA ILE A 87 -3.88 4.74 6.68
C ILE A 87 -2.51 4.14 6.37
N THR A 88 -2.28 3.65 5.14
CA THR A 88 -1.01 3.00 4.78
C THR A 88 0.16 4.00 4.66
N VAL A 89 -0.11 5.24 4.23
CA VAL A 89 0.90 6.31 4.21
C VAL A 89 1.28 6.75 5.61
N VAL A 90 0.31 6.86 6.52
CA VAL A 90 0.55 7.17 7.93
C VAL A 90 1.35 6.04 8.60
N GLU A 91 1.03 4.77 8.37
CA GLU A 91 1.83 3.65 8.89
C GLU A 91 3.28 3.69 8.39
N LYS A 92 3.51 3.94 7.10
CA LYS A 92 4.86 4.07 6.53
C LYS A 92 5.63 5.25 7.15
N TRP A 93 4.96 6.37 7.40
CA TRP A 93 5.56 7.53 8.06
C TRP A 93 5.86 7.27 9.54
N VAL A 94 4.93 6.64 10.26
CA VAL A 94 5.08 6.26 11.66
C VAL A 94 6.26 5.30 11.83
N ARG A 95 6.42 4.28 10.98
CA ARG A 95 7.59 3.37 11.04
C ARG A 95 8.92 4.10 10.86
N ARG A 96 8.98 5.10 9.96
CA ARG A 96 10.17 5.93 9.77
C ARG A 96 10.43 6.81 11.00
N ALA A 97 9.40 7.42 11.57
CA ALA A 97 9.53 8.23 12.78
C ALA A 97 9.99 7.41 13.98
N THR A 98 9.43 6.22 14.19
CA THR A 98 9.81 5.31 15.27
C THR A 98 11.29 4.91 15.16
N ALA A 99 11.78 4.57 13.98
CA ALA A 99 13.21 4.24 13.79
C ALA A 99 14.15 5.39 14.20
N VAL A 100 13.79 6.64 13.86
CA VAL A 100 14.58 7.83 14.25
C VAL A 100 14.54 8.04 15.77
N ILE A 101 13.40 7.84 16.42
CA ILE A 101 13.27 7.94 17.88
C ILE A 101 14.18 6.92 18.58
N PHE A 102 14.19 5.65 18.13
CA PHE A 102 15.07 4.64 18.70
C PHE A 102 16.55 4.98 18.56
N ILE A 103 16.97 5.53 17.41
CA ILE A 103 18.35 5.97 17.20
C ILE A 103 18.71 7.12 18.14
N ALA A 104 17.83 8.13 18.27
CA ALA A 104 18.06 9.27 19.15
C ALA A 104 18.15 8.87 20.63
N VAL A 105 17.25 7.98 21.09
CA VAL A 105 17.26 7.45 22.45
C VAL A 105 18.54 6.64 22.70
N GLY A 106 18.95 5.79 21.74
CA GLY A 106 20.21 5.05 21.84
C GLY A 106 21.43 5.96 21.98
N ILE A 107 21.53 7.01 21.15
CA ILE A 107 22.61 8.00 21.22
C ILE A 107 22.59 8.72 22.58
N TYR A 108 21.42 9.08 23.09
CA TYR A 108 21.28 9.73 24.41
C TYR A 108 21.80 8.86 25.55
N TYR A 109 21.45 7.56 25.57
CA TYR A 109 21.96 6.64 26.60
C TYR A 109 23.47 6.40 26.49
N ILE A 110 24.02 6.34 25.28
CA ILE A 110 25.47 6.24 25.07
C ILE A 110 26.17 7.50 25.61
N TYR A 111 25.62 8.68 25.34
CA TYR A 111 26.15 9.93 25.86
C TYR A 111 26.12 9.98 27.39
N LEU A 112 25.01 9.58 28.02
CA LEU A 112 24.91 9.49 29.48
C LEU A 112 25.93 8.52 30.07
N TYR A 113 26.13 7.37 29.43
CA TYR A 113 27.13 6.39 29.86
C TYR A 113 28.55 6.95 29.79
N LEU A 114 28.90 7.64 28.69
CA LEU A 114 30.20 8.30 28.54
C LEU A 114 30.41 9.42 29.56
N LEU A 115 29.37 10.23 29.82
CA LEU A 115 29.41 11.30 30.80
C LEU A 115 29.62 10.74 32.22
N GLN A 116 28.95 9.64 32.54
CA GLN A 116 29.11 8.96 33.82
C GLN A 116 30.50 8.36 33.96
N SER A 117 31.03 7.71 32.92
CA SER A 117 32.42 7.20 32.91
C SER A 117 33.42 8.31 33.21
N LEU A 118 33.31 9.45 32.52
CA LEU A 118 34.21 10.60 32.67
C LEU A 118 34.21 11.20 34.10
N MET A 119 33.07 11.14 34.79
CA MET A 119 32.94 11.62 36.18
C MET A 119 33.50 10.63 37.22
N THR A 120 33.65 9.35 36.88
CA THR A 120 34.25 8.33 37.77
C THR A 120 35.78 8.31 37.71
N ASP A 121 36.36 8.80 36.61
CA ASP A 121 37.80 8.83 36.39
C ASP A 121 38.49 10.11 36.94
N LEU A 122 37.73 11.02 37.57
CA LEU A 122 38.19 12.27 38.19
C LEU A 122 38.07 12.23 39.72
#